data_AF-A0A7I4YPC2-F1
#
_entry.id   AF-A0A7I4YPC2-F1
#
_cell.length_a   1.000
_cell.length_b   1.000
_cell.length_c   1.000
_cell.angle_alpha   90.00
_cell.angle_beta   90.00
_cell.angle_gamma   90.00
#
_symmetry.space_group_name_H-M   'P 1'
#
loop_
_entity.id
_entity.type
_entity.pdbx_description
1 polymer ?
#
loop_
_entity_poly.entity_id
_entity_poly.type
_entity_poly.pdbx_seq_one_letter_code
_entity_poly.pdbx_strand_id
1 'polypeptide(L)'
;VMASSVEKSALNAFRRIVSELRKSDKSFGRDSVQYKHLVDQMKDHLVTQRVYSKAPQEAEHVANLYATYLSSTRNLKELEKRYRGNERSVEESARLVGLALPEKK
;
A
#
# COMPACT_ATOMS: atom_id res chain seq x y z
N VAL A 1 -5.08 11.90 -28.24
CA VAL A 1 -5.45 10.49 -27.96
C VAL A 1 -5.97 10.43 -26.53
N MET A 2 -7.28 10.24 -26.34
CA MET A 2 -7.90 10.21 -25.00
C MET A 2 -7.81 8.80 -24.44
N ALA A 3 -7.07 8.61 -23.34
CA ALA A 3 -7.01 7.34 -22.61
C ALA A 3 -8.40 6.97 -22.08
N SER A 4 -8.77 5.69 -22.20
CA SER A 4 -10.07 5.18 -21.74
C SER A 4 -10.15 5.23 -20.21
N SER A 5 -11.38 5.27 -19.66
CA SER A 5 -11.60 5.32 -18.19
C SER A 5 -10.89 4.18 -17.45
N VAL A 6 -10.85 2.99 -18.06
CA VAL A 6 -10.21 1.78 -17.53
C VAL A 6 -8.69 1.93 -17.47
N GLU A 7 -8.08 2.49 -18.52
CA GLU A 7 -6.63 2.74 -18.55
C GLU A 7 -6.22 3.73 -17.45
N LYS A 8 -7.04 4.76 -17.20
CA LYS A 8 -6.80 5.72 -16.10
C LYS A 8 -6.89 5.03 -14.74
N SER A 9 -7.86 4.13 -14.54
CA SER A 9 -8.00 3.41 -13.27
C SER A 9 -6.86 2.43 -13.02
N ALA A 10 -6.46 1.64 -14.02
CA ALA A 10 -5.34 0.72 -13.94
C ALA A 10 -4.01 1.46 -13.63
N LEU A 11 -3.77 2.61 -14.28
CA LEU A 11 -2.61 3.46 -14.00
C LEU A 11 -2.63 4.01 -12.57
N ASN A 12 -3.80 4.35 -12.04
CA ASN A 12 -3.93 4.84 -10.67
C ASN A 12 -3.66 3.73 -9.65
N ALA A 13 -4.19 2.54 -9.86
CA ALA A 13 -3.90 1.38 -9.01
C ALA A 13 -2.40 1.04 -9.05
N PHE A 14 -1.80 1.03 -10.23
CA PHE A 14 -0.36 0.83 -10.40
C PHE A 14 0.48 1.87 -9.65
N ARG A 15 0.16 3.16 -9.78
CA ARG A 15 0.84 4.24 -9.05
C ARG A 15 0.74 4.06 -7.54
N ARG A 16 -0.41 3.60 -7.04
CA ARG A 16 -0.60 3.30 -5.61
C ARG A 16 0.32 2.17 -5.15
N ILE A 17 0.41 1.06 -5.90
CA ILE A 17 1.33 -0.05 -5.59
C ILE A 17 2.78 0.45 -5.54
N VAL A 18 3.24 1.15 -6.58
CA VAL A 18 4.61 1.70 -6.65
C VAL A 18 4.88 2.66 -5.50
N SER A 19 3.91 3.50 -5.13
CA SER A 19 4.03 4.41 -4.00
C SER A 19 4.19 3.66 -2.67
N GLU A 20 3.38 2.64 -2.41
CA GLU A 20 3.49 1.86 -1.16
C GLU A 20 4.79 1.05 -1.09
N LEU A 21 5.28 0.53 -2.22
CA LEU A 21 6.57 -0.14 -2.29
C LEU A 21 7.73 0.82 -1.98
N ARG A 22 7.71 2.04 -2.51
CA ARG A 22 8.72 3.07 -2.18
C ARG A 22 8.71 3.48 -0.71
N LYS A 23 7.53 3.51 -0.08
CA LYS A 23 7.41 3.81 1.36
C LYS A 23 7.92 2.65 2.22
N SER A 24 7.75 1.41 1.75
CA SER A 24 8.11 0.20 2.48
C SER A 24 9.59 -0.15 2.33
N ASP A 25 10.17 0.10 1.17
CA ASP A 25 11.57 -0.21 0.84
C ASP A 25 12.24 0.97 0.13
N LYS A 26 13.29 1.51 0.76
CA LYS A 26 14.06 2.63 0.22
C LYS A 26 14.93 2.22 -0.99
N SER A 27 15.25 0.94 -1.14
CA SER A 27 16.00 0.41 -2.28
C SER A 27 15.14 0.19 -3.52
N PHE A 28 13.81 0.24 -3.36
CA PHE A 28 12.87 0.12 -4.46
C PHE A 28 12.91 1.36 -5.37
N GLY A 29 13.76 1.27 -6.40
CA GLY A 29 13.95 2.27 -7.44
C GLY A 29 13.41 1.81 -8.80
N ARG A 30 13.51 2.70 -9.80
CA ARG A 30 13.17 2.38 -11.19
C ARG A 30 14.06 1.28 -11.79
N ASP A 31 15.27 1.15 -11.27
CA ASP A 31 16.25 0.16 -11.73
C ASP A 31 16.01 -1.24 -11.14
N SER A 32 15.17 -1.33 -10.10
CA SER A 32 14.84 -2.58 -9.44
C SER A 32 14.13 -3.55 -10.38
N VAL A 33 14.46 -4.84 -10.27
CA VAL A 33 13.85 -5.91 -11.07
C VAL A 33 12.34 -5.95 -10.82
N GLN A 34 11.93 -5.70 -9.58
CA GLN A 34 10.53 -5.66 -9.15
C GLN A 34 9.78 -4.53 -9.87
N TYR A 35 10.38 -3.33 -9.99
CA TYR A 35 9.75 -2.22 -10.71
C TYR A 35 9.61 -2.53 -12.21
N LYS A 36 10.66 -3.08 -12.83
CA LYS A 36 10.62 -3.47 -14.26
C LYS A 36 9.53 -4.50 -14.52
N HIS A 37 9.47 -5.56 -13.71
CA HIS A 37 8.43 -6.57 -13.79
C HIS A 37 7.03 -5.98 -13.64
N LEU A 38 6.83 -5.07 -12.69
CA LEU A 38 5.56 -4.36 -12.48
C LEU A 38 5.16 -3.55 -13.72
N VAL A 39 6.10 -2.83 -14.34
CA VAL A 39 5.85 -2.06 -15.56
C VAL A 39 5.47 -2.97 -16.73
N ASP A 40 6.15 -4.10 -16.87
CA ASP A 40 5.85 -5.06 -17.95
C ASP A 40 4.47 -5.69 -17.77
N GLN A 41 4.12 -6.12 -16.55
CA GLN A 41 2.77 -6.59 -16.23
C GLN A 41 1.69 -5.53 -16.53
N MET A 42 1.96 -4.25 -16.25
CA MET A 42 1.02 -3.17 -16.56
C MET A 42 0.84 -2.99 -18.07
N LYS A 43 1.93 -3.06 -18.85
CA LYS A 43 1.85 -2.97 -20.33
C LYS A 43 1.08 -4.14 -20.90
N ASP A 44 1.36 -5.36 -20.45
CA ASP A 44 0.68 -6.57 -20.88
C ASP A 44 -0.81 -6.52 -20.53
N HIS A 45 -1.18 -5.98 -19.36
CA HIS A 45 -2.57 -5.78 -18.99
C HIS A 45 -3.31 -4.79 -19.89
N LEU A 46 -2.67 -3.68 -20.26
CA LEU A 46 -3.25 -2.68 -21.17
C LEU A 46 -3.47 -3.29 -22.58
N VAL A 47 -2.55 -4.12 -23.05
CA VAL A 47 -2.68 -4.83 -24.33
C VAL A 47 -3.75 -5.92 -24.25
N THR A 48 -3.73 -6.74 -23.20
CA THR A 48 -4.64 -7.89 -23.04
C THR A 48 -6.09 -7.47 -22.80
N GLN A 49 -6.33 -6.40 -22.03
CA GLN A 49 -7.67 -5.82 -21.88
C GLN A 49 -8.24 -5.31 -23.20
N ARG A 50 -7.38 -4.74 -24.07
CA ARG A 50 -7.81 -4.20 -25.36
C ARG A 50 -8.18 -5.30 -26.37
N VAL A 51 -7.55 -6.47 -26.28
CA VAL A 51 -7.67 -7.53 -27.30
C VAL A 51 -8.62 -8.66 -26.88
N TYR A 52 -8.70 -9.04 -25.60
CA TYR A 52 -9.31 -10.32 -25.22
C TYR A 52 -10.29 -10.32 -24.04
N SER A 53 -10.40 -9.26 -23.23
CA SER A 53 -11.09 -9.38 -21.94
C SER A 53 -12.61 -9.20 -22.01
N LYS A 54 -13.35 -10.20 -21.47
CA LYS A 54 -14.79 -10.10 -21.12
C LYS A 54 -15.03 -9.46 -19.75
N ALA A 55 -13.98 -9.28 -18.94
CA ALA A 55 -14.05 -8.81 -17.55
C ALA A 55 -12.92 -7.79 -17.27
N PRO A 56 -13.01 -6.56 -17.84
CA PRO A 56 -11.97 -5.54 -17.68
C PRO A 56 -11.73 -5.14 -16.21
N GLN A 57 -12.68 -5.37 -15.31
CA GLN A 57 -12.59 -4.97 -13.91
C GLN A 57 -11.75 -5.91 -13.04
N GLU A 58 -11.47 -7.15 -13.46
CA GLU A 58 -10.74 -8.12 -12.62
C GLU A 58 -9.29 -7.69 -12.36
N ALA A 59 -8.56 -7.29 -13.39
CA ALA A 59 -7.18 -6.82 -13.27
C ALA A 59 -7.09 -5.56 -12.38
N GLU A 60 -8.04 -4.64 -12.53
CA GLU A 60 -8.14 -3.45 -11.68
C GLU A 60 -8.43 -3.83 -10.23
N HIS A 61 -9.34 -4.77 -10.00
CA HIS A 61 -9.69 -5.25 -8.67
C HIS A 61 -8.47 -5.88 -7.98
N VAL A 62 -7.73 -6.74 -8.68
CA VAL A 62 -6.50 -7.38 -8.18
C VAL A 62 -5.43 -6.34 -7.85
N ALA A 63 -5.23 -5.35 -8.72
CA ALA A 63 -4.28 -4.27 -8.45
C ALA A 63 -4.67 -3.44 -7.21
N ASN A 64 -5.96 -3.12 -7.05
CA ASN A 64 -6.46 -2.42 -5.87
C ASN A 64 -6.36 -3.27 -4.60
N LEU A 65 -6.57 -4.58 -4.68
CA LEU A 65 -6.39 -5.52 -3.59
C LEU A 65 -4.94 -5.49 -3.09
N TYR A 66 -3.96 -5.61 -4.00
CA TYR A 66 -2.54 -5.53 -3.64
C TYR A 66 -2.16 -4.17 -3.06
N ALA A 67 -2.63 -3.07 -3.66
CA ALA A 67 -2.37 -1.73 -3.12
C ALA A 67 -2.88 -1.58 -1.69
N THR A 68 -4.09 -2.08 -1.43
CA THR A 68 -4.74 -2.03 -0.10
C THR A 68 -4.04 -2.94 0.90
N TYR A 69 -3.62 -4.13 0.48
CA TYR A 69 -2.85 -5.04 1.31
C TYR A 69 -1.54 -4.39 1.76
N LEU A 70 -0.75 -3.85 0.81
CA LEU A 70 0.52 -3.18 1.11
C LEU A 70 0.35 -2.00 2.07
N SER A 71 -0.66 -1.14 1.83
CA SER A 71 -0.91 -0.01 2.72
C SER A 71 -1.32 -0.44 4.12
N SER A 72 -2.15 -1.48 4.22
CA SER A 72 -2.62 -2.01 5.51
C SER A 72 -1.47 -2.64 6.29
N THR A 73 -0.58 -3.39 5.63
CA THR A 73 0.61 -3.96 6.25
C THR A 73 1.58 -2.87 6.74
N ARG A 74 1.79 -1.79 5.97
CA ARG A 74 2.61 -0.66 6.43
C ARG A 74 2.02 0.00 7.67
N ASN A 75 0.72 0.29 7.64
CA ASN A 75 0.01 0.89 8.77
C ASN A 75 0.06 -0.02 10.01
N LEU A 76 -0.10 -1.33 9.84
CA LEU A 76 0.03 -2.31 10.92
C LEU A 76 1.43 -2.27 11.54
N LYS A 77 2.49 -2.22 10.74
CA LYS A 77 3.88 -2.09 11.24
C LYS A 77 4.10 -0.79 12.01
N GLU A 78 3.50 0.32 11.57
CA GLU A 78 3.57 1.60 12.30
C GLU A 78 2.83 1.54 13.64
N LEU A 79 1.64 0.91 13.66
CA LEU A 79 0.87 0.68 14.87
C LEU A 79 1.63 -0.25 15.83
N GLU A 80 2.17 -1.35 15.34
CA GLU A 80 3.02 -2.23 16.14
C GLU A 80 4.22 -1.46 16.68
N LYS A 81 4.96 -0.70 15.89
CA LYS A 81 6.09 0.08 16.40
C LYS A 81 5.69 1.03 17.55
N ARG A 82 4.49 1.60 17.52
CA ARG A 82 4.00 2.53 18.54
C ARG A 82 3.48 1.81 19.79
N TYR A 83 2.67 0.78 19.61
CA TYR A 83 1.89 0.15 20.68
C TYR A 83 2.45 -1.19 21.13
N ARG A 84 3.25 -1.87 20.30
CA ARG A 84 3.94 -3.10 20.67
C ARG A 84 5.02 -2.76 21.70
N GLY A 85 4.94 -3.39 22.85
CA GLY A 85 5.88 -3.30 23.93
C GLY A 85 5.66 -4.44 24.89
N ASN A 86 6.68 -4.77 25.67
CA ASN A 86 6.56 -5.68 26.79
C ASN A 86 5.94 -4.92 27.99
N GLU A 87 6.22 -5.34 29.22
CA GLU A 87 5.75 -4.65 30.41
C GLU A 87 6.19 -3.17 30.41
N ARG A 88 5.21 -2.26 30.55
CA ARG A 88 5.38 -0.81 30.68
C ARG A 88 4.78 -0.38 32.01
N SER A 89 5.28 0.71 32.59
CA SER A 89 4.66 1.24 33.81
C SER A 89 3.25 1.77 33.51
N VAL A 90 2.44 1.95 34.56
CA VAL A 90 1.08 2.49 34.44
C VAL A 90 1.15 3.93 33.90
N GLU A 91 2.14 4.70 34.36
CA GLU A 91 2.45 6.06 33.92
C GLU A 91 2.78 6.13 32.42
N GLU A 92 3.61 5.21 31.93
CA GLU A 92 4.00 5.13 30.52
C GLU A 92 2.83 4.69 29.64
N SER A 93 2.05 3.73 30.12
CA SER A 93 0.86 3.25 29.41
C SER A 93 -0.22 4.33 29.30
N ALA A 94 -0.46 5.08 30.39
CA ALA A 94 -1.37 6.23 30.38
C ALA A 94 -0.91 7.27 29.35
N ARG A 95 0.36 7.67 29.38
CA ARG A 95 0.90 8.65 28.43
C ARG A 95 0.83 8.19 26.97
N LEU A 96 1.04 6.90 26.70
CA LEU A 96 0.98 6.34 25.36
C LEU A 96 -0.38 6.57 24.68
N VAL A 97 -1.46 6.51 25.46
CA VAL A 97 -2.84 6.71 24.99
C VAL A 97 -3.34 8.15 25.21
N GLY A 98 -2.48 9.07 25.67
CA GLY A 98 -2.85 10.46 25.91
C GLY A 98 -3.57 10.72 27.24
N LEU A 99 -3.42 9.83 28.21
CA LEU A 99 -3.96 9.97 29.56
C LEU A 99 -2.85 10.37 30.56
N ALA A 100 -3.26 10.92 31.69
CA ALA A 100 -2.40 11.23 32.83
C ALA A 100 -2.90 10.52 34.09
N LEU A 101 -1.98 10.22 35.01
CA LEU A 101 -2.35 9.68 36.31
C LEU A 101 -2.90 10.77 37.22
N PRO A 102 -3.87 10.44 38.10
CA PRO A 102 -4.36 11.38 39.09
C PRO A 102 -3.25 11.73 40.10
N GLU A 103 -3.24 12.99 40.55
CA GLU A 103 -2.35 13.43 41.62
C GLU A 103 -2.72 12.71 42.92
N LYS A 104 -1.73 12.13 43.60
CA LYS A 104 -1.94 11.51 44.91
C LYS A 104 -2.30 12.61 45.91
N LYS A 105 -3.48 12.49 46.53
CA LYS A 105 -3.89 13.32 47.68
C LYS A 105 -3.06 13.02 48.91
#